data_AF-A0A0V0X260-F1
#
_entry.id   AF-A0A0V0X260-F1
#
_cell.length_a   1.000
_cell.length_b   1.000
_cell.length_c   1.000
_cell.angle_alpha   90.00
_cell.angle_beta   90.00
_cell.angle_gamma   90.00
#
_symmetry.space_group_name_H-M   'P 1'
#
loop_
_entity.id
_entity.type
_entity.pdbx_description
1 polymer ?
#
loop_
_entity_poly.entity_id
_entity_poly.type
_entity_poly.pdbx_seq_one_letter_code
_entity_poly.pdbx_strand_id
1 'polypeptide(L)'
;MLDVNQLQQTTYVLYKTPDQITAKIKTSAAPPWADEGADLTQNAGHALVSTLESWFAPLHNSLSAVGYSNQPPGFSGFTTDSTSKGIIMMTNAQQQSFWLVHTMPKVLANGVAWAWPADLTPQGHMVVCVDVSTQTVTAIASALVYQNPLIYFSNIAPALQATQQTLMKLIGGLMPVLTPPFANTQTIKTLAAGAEVPIIIFSKLSTGRLEMYGKILTTKLRANIRVWAKTDNSLSSTGGGKIGFVKVVQSPITVDNQQSTREKDSSQWVSVEQKPLFCFTTSSYNKEQLMKSGTAICLEHQLLSESFAAMAADRFLGHLAQLFAINCTCRTATDDTEWFLLFKPVANAGWASDGANMNTDTGHALAQTLAEWMGPILDDMTALGYSNTPPKSTITSQTTSSKGMDYKYL
;
A
#
# COMPACT_ATOMS: atom_id res chain seq x y z
N MET A 1 -27.17 7.41 -15.08
CA MET A 1 -27.74 6.13 -15.53
C MET A 1 -26.60 5.42 -16.26
N LEU A 2 -25.85 4.57 -15.54
CA LEU A 2 -24.82 3.73 -16.15
C LEU A 2 -25.53 2.50 -16.69
N ASP A 3 -25.38 2.29 -17.98
CA ASP A 3 -26.19 1.39 -18.81
C ASP A 3 -25.80 -0.08 -18.59
N VAL A 4 -26.78 -0.93 -18.34
CA VAL A 4 -26.64 -2.38 -18.04
C VAL A 4 -26.24 -3.19 -19.30
N ASN A 5 -25.92 -2.52 -20.41
CA ASN A 5 -25.54 -3.14 -21.68
C ASN A 5 -24.07 -2.95 -22.10
N GLN A 6 -23.20 -2.48 -21.20
CA GLN A 6 -21.76 -2.55 -21.36
C GLN A 6 -21.16 -2.90 -20.00
N LEU A 7 -20.67 -4.14 -19.82
CA LEU A 7 -19.56 -4.38 -18.88
C LEU A 7 -18.39 -3.52 -19.39
N GLN A 8 -18.37 -2.25 -19.03
CA GLN A 8 -17.23 -1.39 -19.29
C GLN A 8 -16.10 -1.97 -18.43
N GLN A 9 -15.22 -2.73 -19.10
CA GLN A 9 -14.02 -3.33 -18.52
C GLN A 9 -13.27 -2.26 -17.75
N THR A 10 -13.39 -2.26 -16.42
CA THR A 10 -12.79 -1.20 -15.62
C THR A 10 -12.22 -1.82 -14.36
N THR A 11 -10.97 -2.28 -14.48
CA THR A 11 -10.12 -2.48 -13.30
C THR A 11 -10.08 -1.17 -12.50
N TYR A 12 -10.43 -1.24 -11.22
CA TYR A 12 -10.43 -0.07 -10.35
C TYR A 12 -9.89 -0.36 -8.96
N VAL A 13 -9.36 0.69 -8.33
CA VAL A 13 -9.05 0.76 -6.91
C VAL A 13 -9.92 1.84 -6.29
N LEU A 14 -10.68 1.47 -5.27
CA LEU A 14 -11.52 2.36 -4.48
C LEU A 14 -10.93 2.47 -3.08
N TYR A 15 -10.78 3.69 -2.59
CA TYR A 15 -10.23 4.00 -1.28
C TYR A 15 -11.20 4.93 -0.54
N LYS A 16 -11.84 4.41 0.49
CA LYS A 16 -12.61 5.19 1.46
C LYS A 16 -11.67 5.61 2.58
N THR A 17 -11.48 6.90 2.80
CA THR A 17 -10.67 7.37 3.94
C THR A 17 -11.50 7.35 5.25
N PRO A 18 -10.83 7.42 6.42
CA PRO A 18 -11.53 7.43 7.71
C PRO A 18 -12.54 8.57 7.84
N ASP A 19 -13.63 8.31 8.55
CA ASP A 19 -14.68 9.28 8.86
C ASP A 19 -15.45 9.85 7.62
N GLN A 20 -15.16 9.35 6.41
CA GLN A 20 -15.88 9.71 5.18
C GLN A 20 -17.00 8.70 4.84
N ILE A 21 -18.03 9.15 4.15
CA ILE A 21 -19.04 8.29 3.51
C ILE A 21 -18.92 8.27 1.99
N THR A 22 -18.01 9.06 1.43
CA THR A 22 -17.58 9.01 0.03
C THR A 22 -16.26 8.24 -0.09
N ALA A 23 -15.96 7.75 -1.29
CA ALA A 23 -14.66 7.17 -1.60
C ALA A 23 -13.97 7.89 -2.76
N LYS A 24 -12.65 7.73 -2.81
CA LYS A 24 -11.84 8.05 -3.97
C LYS A 24 -11.69 6.82 -4.85
N ILE A 25 -11.78 6.97 -6.16
CA ILE A 25 -11.64 5.90 -7.13
C ILE A 25 -10.53 6.22 -8.13
N LYS A 26 -9.86 5.17 -8.57
CA LYS A 26 -8.88 5.21 -9.65
C LYS A 26 -9.11 4.03 -10.57
N THR A 27 -9.12 4.28 -11.88
CA THR A 27 -9.37 3.25 -12.89
C THR A 27 -8.18 3.14 -13.84
N SER A 28 -8.09 2.04 -14.60
CA SER A 28 -7.09 1.92 -15.68
C SER A 28 -7.21 3.01 -16.75
N ALA A 29 -8.41 3.58 -16.93
CA ALA A 29 -8.70 4.62 -17.93
C ALA A 29 -8.53 6.06 -17.40
N ALA A 30 -8.44 6.27 -16.07
CA ALA A 30 -8.40 7.59 -15.44
C ALA A 30 -7.10 7.80 -14.63
N PRO A 31 -6.17 8.66 -15.08
CA PRO A 31 -4.86 8.84 -14.45
C PRO A 31 -4.83 9.47 -13.05
N PRO A 32 -5.71 10.39 -12.62
CA PRO A 32 -5.73 10.89 -11.24
C PRO A 32 -6.73 10.12 -10.36
N TRP A 33 -6.66 10.31 -9.03
CA TRP A 33 -7.76 9.96 -8.15
C TRP A 33 -8.97 10.84 -8.48
N ALA A 34 -10.17 10.29 -8.39
CA ALA A 34 -11.43 10.99 -8.57
C ALA A 34 -12.41 10.63 -7.46
N ASP A 35 -13.45 11.43 -7.25
CA ASP A 35 -14.57 11.05 -6.39
C ASP A 35 -15.40 9.95 -7.04
N GLU A 36 -15.85 8.95 -6.25
CA GLU A 36 -16.63 7.78 -6.73
C GLU A 36 -18.04 8.12 -7.24
N GLY A 37 -18.48 9.38 -7.07
CA GLY A 37 -19.82 9.85 -7.41
C GLY A 37 -20.67 10.01 -6.17
N ALA A 38 -21.63 9.12 -5.94
CA ALA A 38 -22.54 9.15 -4.79
C ALA A 38 -21.88 8.63 -3.49
N ASP A 39 -22.46 8.98 -2.34
CA ASP A 39 -22.05 8.40 -1.05
C ASP A 39 -22.24 6.88 -1.04
N LEU A 40 -21.35 6.17 -0.35
CA LEU A 40 -21.43 4.73 -0.13
C LEU A 40 -22.70 4.31 0.61
N THR A 41 -23.39 5.22 1.29
CA THR A 41 -24.70 4.96 1.94
C THR A 41 -25.83 4.81 0.94
N GLN A 42 -25.67 5.31 -0.29
CA GLN A 42 -26.67 5.21 -1.35
C GLN A 42 -26.66 3.82 -1.98
N ASN A 43 -27.81 3.39 -2.51
CA ASN A 43 -28.00 2.12 -3.19
C ASN A 43 -27.74 2.17 -4.70
N ALA A 44 -27.14 3.26 -5.20
CA ALA A 44 -26.77 3.44 -6.60
C ALA A 44 -25.80 4.64 -6.72
N GLY A 45 -25.20 4.80 -7.91
CA GLY A 45 -24.40 5.97 -8.24
C GLY A 45 -22.93 5.90 -7.80
N HIS A 46 -22.46 4.71 -7.43
CA HIS A 46 -21.08 4.43 -7.04
C HIS A 46 -20.65 3.04 -7.53
N ALA A 47 -19.35 2.85 -7.71
CA ALA A 47 -18.77 1.73 -8.44
C ALA A 47 -18.99 0.39 -7.74
N LEU A 48 -19.00 0.37 -6.40
CA LEU A 48 -19.20 -0.87 -5.65
C LEU A 48 -20.59 -1.47 -5.89
N VAL A 49 -21.64 -0.65 -5.85
CA VAL A 49 -23.00 -1.13 -6.16
C VAL A 49 -23.18 -1.48 -7.61
N SER A 50 -22.67 -0.66 -8.54
CA SER A 50 -22.76 -0.97 -9.97
C SER A 50 -22.07 -2.30 -10.31
N THR A 51 -20.90 -2.57 -9.73
CA THR A 51 -20.15 -3.83 -9.96
C THR A 51 -20.86 -5.04 -9.36
N LEU A 52 -21.53 -4.87 -8.22
CA LEU A 52 -22.15 -5.94 -7.45
C LEU A 52 -23.68 -5.94 -7.53
N GLU A 53 -24.27 -5.29 -8.55
CA GLU A 53 -25.72 -5.18 -8.70
C GLU A 53 -26.40 -6.57 -8.67
N SER A 54 -25.88 -7.52 -9.47
CA SER A 54 -26.35 -8.90 -9.51
C SER A 54 -26.03 -9.71 -8.25
N TRP A 55 -25.12 -9.22 -7.39
CA TRP A 55 -24.80 -9.86 -6.11
C TRP A 55 -25.78 -9.45 -5.00
N PHE A 56 -26.30 -8.22 -5.03
CA PHE A 56 -27.23 -7.69 -4.02
C PHE A 56 -28.70 -8.08 -4.25
N ALA A 57 -28.96 -8.88 -5.28
CA ALA A 57 -30.24 -9.52 -5.57
C ALA A 57 -30.05 -11.05 -5.65
N PRO A 58 -31.13 -11.85 -5.69
CA PRO A 58 -31.01 -13.27 -6.02
C PRO A 58 -30.18 -13.45 -7.30
N LEU A 59 -29.07 -14.20 -7.19
CA LEU A 59 -28.09 -14.30 -8.27
C LEU A 59 -28.77 -14.82 -9.55
N HIS A 60 -28.63 -14.07 -10.65
CA HIS A 60 -29.23 -14.44 -11.93
C HIS A 60 -28.67 -15.77 -12.46
N ASN A 61 -29.50 -16.57 -13.14
CA ASN A 61 -29.14 -17.91 -13.63
C ASN A 61 -28.05 -17.93 -14.71
N SER A 62 -27.78 -16.78 -15.35
CA SER A 62 -26.68 -16.61 -16.30
C SER A 62 -25.33 -16.34 -15.62
N LEU A 63 -25.30 -16.25 -14.29
CA LEU A 63 -24.10 -15.96 -13.51
C LEU A 63 -23.75 -17.12 -12.57
N SER A 64 -22.47 -17.21 -12.25
CA SER A 64 -21.93 -18.03 -11.17
C SER A 64 -21.07 -17.15 -10.28
N ALA A 65 -21.06 -17.40 -8.98
CA ALA A 65 -20.27 -16.59 -8.07
C ALA A 65 -19.82 -17.35 -6.82
N VAL A 66 -18.72 -16.85 -6.23
CA VAL A 66 -18.16 -17.31 -4.95
C VAL A 66 -17.83 -16.09 -4.10
N GLY A 67 -18.30 -16.08 -2.86
CA GLY A 67 -17.94 -15.09 -1.85
C GLY A 67 -17.11 -15.74 -0.76
N TYR A 68 -16.00 -15.10 -0.39
CA TYR A 68 -15.12 -15.58 0.66
C TYR A 68 -14.69 -14.45 1.59
N SER A 69 -14.54 -14.75 2.88
CA SER A 69 -14.14 -13.77 3.88
C SER A 69 -13.70 -14.45 5.16
N ASN A 70 -12.73 -13.88 5.86
CA ASN A 70 -12.42 -14.28 7.24
C ASN A 70 -13.42 -13.74 8.27
N GLN A 71 -14.28 -12.78 7.88
CA GLN A 71 -15.35 -12.18 8.67
C GLN A 71 -16.58 -11.94 7.78
N PRO A 72 -17.29 -13.00 7.38
CA PRO A 72 -18.41 -12.90 6.45
C PRO A 72 -19.62 -12.15 7.06
N PRO A 73 -20.51 -11.61 6.22
CA PRO A 73 -21.72 -10.91 6.67
C PRO A 73 -22.69 -11.86 7.40
N GLY A 74 -23.37 -11.36 8.43
CA GLY A 74 -24.36 -12.14 9.19
C GLY A 74 -23.79 -13.12 10.21
N PHE A 75 -22.46 -13.24 10.31
CA PHE A 75 -21.81 -14.16 11.22
C PHE A 75 -21.10 -13.46 12.39
N SER A 76 -21.20 -14.07 13.57
CA SER A 76 -20.54 -13.63 14.80
C SER A 76 -19.83 -14.79 15.49
N GLY A 77 -18.74 -14.51 16.20
CA GLY A 77 -18.13 -15.48 17.11
C GLY A 77 -17.19 -16.51 16.49
N PHE A 78 -16.87 -16.43 15.19
CA PHE A 78 -15.76 -17.17 14.60
C PHE A 78 -14.80 -16.24 13.87
N THR A 79 -13.53 -16.61 13.94
CA THR A 79 -12.43 -15.99 13.19
C THR A 79 -11.67 -17.10 12.51
N THR A 80 -11.46 -16.99 11.20
CA THR A 80 -10.52 -17.89 10.54
C THR A 80 -9.09 -17.42 10.80
N ASP A 81 -8.14 -18.30 10.52
CA ASP A 81 -6.73 -17.92 10.47
C ASP A 81 -6.39 -17.13 9.19
N SER A 82 -7.36 -16.80 8.33
CA SER A 82 -7.16 -15.96 7.15
C SER A 82 -7.39 -14.48 7.44
N THR A 83 -6.85 -13.64 6.55
CA THR A 83 -7.18 -12.21 6.47
C THR A 83 -7.95 -11.85 5.20
N SER A 84 -8.10 -12.79 4.27
CA SER A 84 -8.53 -12.54 2.90
C SER A 84 -10.05 -12.44 2.78
N LYS A 85 -10.51 -11.52 1.92
CA LYS A 85 -11.92 -11.29 1.62
C LYS A 85 -12.10 -10.92 0.15
N GLY A 86 -13.17 -11.37 -0.47
CA GLY A 86 -13.46 -11.04 -1.86
C GLY A 86 -14.63 -11.82 -2.46
N ILE A 87 -14.92 -11.47 -3.71
CA ILE A 87 -15.97 -12.05 -4.54
C ILE A 87 -15.37 -12.36 -5.91
N ILE A 88 -15.67 -13.55 -6.42
CA ILE A 88 -15.43 -13.91 -7.82
C ILE A 88 -16.79 -14.08 -8.46
N MET A 89 -17.06 -13.38 -9.56
CA MET A 89 -18.27 -13.56 -10.35
C MET A 89 -17.89 -13.88 -11.79
N MET A 90 -18.63 -14.80 -12.39
CA MET A 90 -18.40 -15.35 -13.73
C MET A 90 -19.71 -15.30 -14.51
N THR A 91 -19.62 -14.93 -15.78
CA THR A 91 -20.71 -15.18 -16.72
C THR A 91 -20.71 -16.66 -17.13
N ASN A 92 -21.86 -17.33 -17.13
CA ASN A 92 -21.96 -18.75 -17.47
C ASN A 92 -21.73 -19.02 -18.97
N ALA A 93 -22.12 -18.08 -19.83
CA ALA A 93 -22.09 -18.23 -21.28
C ALA A 93 -20.83 -17.64 -21.95
N GLN A 94 -20.16 -16.69 -21.30
CA GLN A 94 -19.01 -15.98 -21.85
C GLN A 94 -17.76 -16.26 -20.99
N GLN A 95 -16.57 -16.08 -21.55
CA GLN A 95 -15.30 -16.25 -20.82
C GLN A 95 -14.92 -14.99 -20.02
N GLN A 96 -15.91 -14.33 -19.42
CA GLN A 96 -15.73 -13.09 -18.68
C GLN A 96 -16.02 -13.30 -17.20
N SER A 97 -15.16 -12.73 -16.37
CA SER A 97 -15.28 -12.76 -14.91
C SER A 97 -14.70 -11.47 -14.34
N PHE A 98 -15.08 -11.16 -13.10
CA PHE A 98 -14.32 -10.22 -12.30
C PHE A 98 -13.92 -10.84 -10.97
N TRP A 99 -12.84 -10.31 -10.41
CA TRP A 99 -12.37 -10.63 -9.08
C TRP A 99 -12.27 -9.34 -8.27
N LEU A 100 -13.05 -9.28 -7.20
CA LEU A 100 -13.10 -8.17 -6.27
C LEU A 100 -12.50 -8.59 -4.94
N VAL A 101 -11.52 -7.85 -4.45
CA VAL A 101 -10.91 -8.02 -3.12
C VAL A 101 -11.08 -6.76 -2.28
N HIS A 102 -11.27 -6.92 -0.97
CA HIS A 102 -11.56 -5.79 -0.10
C HIS A 102 -11.07 -5.98 1.34
N THR A 103 -11.03 -4.88 2.09
CA THR A 103 -10.66 -4.89 3.51
C THR A 103 -11.84 -4.89 4.47
N MET A 104 -13.05 -4.59 3.98
CA MET A 104 -14.25 -4.38 4.81
C MET A 104 -14.74 -5.69 5.47
N PRO A 105 -14.94 -5.74 6.80
CA PRO A 105 -15.52 -6.89 7.48
C PRO A 105 -17.06 -6.87 7.42
N LYS A 106 -17.69 -8.05 7.51
CA LYS A 106 -19.15 -8.23 7.71
C LYS A 106 -20.05 -7.54 6.67
N VAL A 107 -19.56 -7.34 5.45
CA VAL A 107 -20.28 -6.72 4.33
C VAL A 107 -20.48 -7.69 3.16
N LEU A 108 -21.22 -7.24 2.15
CA LEU A 108 -21.41 -7.92 0.87
C LEU A 108 -22.11 -9.28 1.02
N ALA A 109 -23.25 -9.28 1.71
CA ALA A 109 -24.16 -10.43 1.72
C ALA A 109 -24.76 -10.62 0.32
N ASN A 110 -24.76 -11.86 -0.18
CA ASN A 110 -25.45 -12.17 -1.44
C ASN A 110 -26.96 -12.16 -1.22
N GLY A 111 -27.72 -11.65 -2.21
CA GLY A 111 -29.17 -11.65 -2.18
C GLY A 111 -29.79 -10.63 -1.22
N VAL A 112 -28.98 -9.75 -0.63
CA VAL A 112 -29.42 -8.70 0.29
C VAL A 112 -29.08 -7.36 -0.33
N ALA A 113 -30.07 -6.45 -0.35
CA ALA A 113 -29.90 -5.11 -0.87
C ALA A 113 -28.73 -4.39 -0.17
N TRP A 114 -28.01 -3.56 -0.93
CA TRP A 114 -26.88 -2.81 -0.41
C TRP A 114 -27.29 -1.88 0.73
N ALA A 115 -26.50 -1.92 1.80
CA ALA A 115 -26.54 -0.97 2.89
C ALA A 115 -25.13 -0.79 3.45
N TRP A 116 -24.67 0.46 3.57
CA TRP A 116 -23.40 0.77 4.21
C TRP A 116 -23.49 0.53 5.72
N PRO A 117 -22.63 -0.32 6.32
CA PRO A 117 -22.60 -0.46 7.76
C PRO A 117 -21.94 0.75 8.41
N ALA A 118 -22.65 1.42 9.32
CA ALA A 118 -22.15 2.62 10.01
C ALA A 118 -20.82 2.39 10.75
N ASP A 119 -20.58 1.16 11.25
CA ASP A 119 -19.34 0.77 11.94
C ASP A 119 -18.08 0.84 11.05
N LEU A 120 -18.26 0.88 9.73
CA LEU A 120 -17.16 1.02 8.77
C LEU A 120 -16.82 2.49 8.46
N THR A 121 -17.69 3.44 8.83
CA THR A 121 -17.44 4.87 8.59
C THR A 121 -16.17 5.36 9.30
N PRO A 122 -15.91 5.04 10.59
CA PRO A 122 -14.73 5.55 11.29
C PRO A 122 -13.39 5.03 10.75
N GLN A 123 -13.41 4.00 9.89
CA GLN A 123 -12.20 3.36 9.39
C GLN A 123 -12.00 3.54 7.89
N GLY A 124 -10.74 3.67 7.47
CA GLY A 124 -10.35 3.62 6.07
C GLY A 124 -10.45 2.20 5.51
N HIS A 125 -10.91 2.07 4.28
CA HIS A 125 -11.11 0.79 3.60
C HIS A 125 -10.76 0.89 2.12
N MET A 126 -10.31 -0.24 1.56
CA MET A 126 -9.94 -0.33 0.15
C MET A 126 -10.62 -1.52 -0.52
N VAL A 127 -10.97 -1.33 -1.78
CA VAL A 127 -11.49 -2.35 -2.70
C VAL A 127 -10.65 -2.31 -3.97
N VAL A 128 -10.30 -3.48 -4.50
CA VAL A 128 -9.70 -3.62 -5.83
C VAL A 128 -10.58 -4.57 -6.62
N CYS A 129 -11.02 -4.13 -7.79
CA CYS A 129 -11.75 -4.96 -8.74
C CYS A 129 -10.91 -5.09 -10.01
N VAL A 130 -10.80 -6.32 -10.53
CA VAL A 130 -10.13 -6.61 -11.78
C VAL A 130 -11.00 -7.51 -12.64
N ASP A 131 -11.18 -7.13 -13.91
CA ASP A 131 -11.75 -8.04 -14.91
C ASP A 131 -10.71 -9.08 -15.28
N VAL A 132 -11.11 -10.35 -15.34
CA VAL A 132 -10.24 -11.48 -15.67
C VAL A 132 -10.98 -12.47 -16.56
N SER A 133 -10.25 -13.25 -17.33
CA SER A 133 -10.86 -14.35 -18.08
C SER A 133 -11.38 -15.42 -17.11
N THR A 134 -12.46 -16.10 -17.48
CA THR A 134 -12.97 -17.24 -16.69
C THR A 134 -11.93 -18.35 -16.55
N GLN A 135 -11.01 -18.53 -17.51
CA GLN A 135 -9.93 -19.51 -17.42
C GLN A 135 -8.94 -19.15 -16.30
N THR A 136 -8.73 -17.86 -16.03
CA THR A 136 -7.83 -17.35 -14.99
C THR A 136 -8.31 -17.67 -13.56
N VAL A 137 -9.61 -17.94 -13.37
CA VAL A 137 -10.20 -18.25 -12.06
C VAL A 137 -9.54 -19.45 -11.39
N THR A 138 -9.03 -20.44 -12.15
CA THR A 138 -8.29 -21.58 -11.58
C THR A 138 -7.00 -21.17 -10.86
N ALA A 139 -6.30 -20.14 -11.36
CA ALA A 139 -5.08 -19.61 -10.73
C ALA A 139 -5.43 -18.82 -9.47
N ILE A 140 -6.53 -18.05 -9.49
CA ILE A 140 -7.06 -17.36 -8.31
C ILE A 140 -7.46 -18.40 -7.24
N ALA A 141 -8.18 -19.46 -7.61
CA ALA A 141 -8.54 -20.54 -6.69
C ALA A 141 -7.29 -21.22 -6.10
N SER A 142 -6.26 -21.46 -6.89
CA SER A 142 -4.96 -21.99 -6.42
C SER A 142 -4.28 -21.06 -5.42
N ALA A 143 -4.38 -19.75 -5.60
CA ALA A 143 -3.91 -18.78 -4.62
C ALA A 143 -4.77 -18.81 -3.34
N LEU A 144 -6.10 -18.90 -3.47
CA LEU A 144 -7.03 -18.92 -2.34
C LEU A 144 -6.83 -20.14 -1.43
N VAL A 145 -6.39 -21.30 -1.95
CA VAL A 145 -5.96 -22.45 -1.12
C VAL A 145 -4.94 -22.02 -0.08
N TYR A 146 -3.95 -21.24 -0.51
CA TYR A 146 -2.90 -20.74 0.36
C TYR A 146 -3.34 -19.54 1.19
N GLN A 147 -4.51 -18.96 0.93
CA GLN A 147 -5.09 -17.89 1.73
C GLN A 147 -6.03 -18.44 2.81
N ASN A 148 -6.47 -19.69 2.70
CA ASN A 148 -7.39 -20.38 3.59
C ASN A 148 -8.64 -19.57 4.02
N PRO A 149 -9.33 -18.83 3.11
CA PRO A 149 -10.50 -18.06 3.51
C PRO A 149 -11.69 -18.99 3.76
N LEU A 150 -12.68 -18.51 4.51
CA LEU A 150 -13.98 -19.19 4.58
C LEU A 150 -14.80 -18.79 3.35
N ILE A 151 -15.28 -19.79 2.60
CA ILE A 151 -16.27 -19.60 1.56
C ILE A 151 -17.65 -19.48 2.22
N TYR A 152 -18.28 -18.31 2.13
CA TYR A 152 -19.58 -18.06 2.76
C TYR A 152 -20.74 -18.09 1.77
N PHE A 153 -20.43 -18.06 0.46
CA PHE A 153 -21.41 -18.19 -0.60
C PHE A 153 -20.76 -18.87 -1.81
N SER A 154 -21.48 -19.78 -2.44
CA SER A 154 -21.11 -20.34 -3.74
C SER A 154 -22.35 -20.76 -4.52
N ASN A 155 -22.42 -20.35 -5.78
CA ASN A 155 -23.38 -20.84 -6.75
C ASN A 155 -22.67 -20.96 -8.10
N ILE A 156 -22.37 -22.19 -8.53
CA ILE A 156 -21.60 -22.46 -9.76
C ILE A 156 -22.44 -23.32 -10.71
N ALA A 157 -22.69 -22.82 -11.91
CA ALA A 157 -23.40 -23.55 -12.96
C ALA A 157 -22.66 -24.84 -13.34
N PRO A 158 -23.37 -25.96 -13.60
CA PRO A 158 -22.75 -27.26 -13.88
C PRO A 158 -21.68 -27.23 -15.00
N ALA A 159 -21.91 -26.44 -16.05
CA ALA A 159 -20.95 -26.29 -17.16
C ALA A 159 -19.61 -25.68 -16.70
N LEU A 160 -19.64 -24.72 -15.77
CA LEU A 160 -18.43 -24.13 -15.19
C LEU A 160 -17.78 -25.08 -14.19
N GLN A 161 -18.54 -25.89 -13.45
CA GLN A 161 -17.95 -26.86 -12.51
C GLN A 161 -16.99 -27.84 -13.22
N ALA A 162 -17.34 -28.27 -14.45
CA ALA A 162 -16.51 -29.16 -15.25
C ALA A 162 -15.15 -28.57 -15.62
N THR A 163 -15.08 -27.25 -15.81
CA THR A 163 -13.85 -26.52 -16.20
C THR A 163 -13.12 -25.90 -15.01
N GLN A 164 -13.83 -25.59 -13.93
CA GLN A 164 -13.31 -24.92 -12.72
C GLN A 164 -13.06 -25.91 -11.58
N GLN A 165 -12.42 -27.05 -11.87
CA GLN A 165 -12.23 -28.12 -10.88
C GLN A 165 -11.46 -27.67 -9.64
N THR A 166 -10.44 -26.83 -9.80
CA THR A 166 -9.69 -26.25 -8.66
C THR A 166 -10.60 -25.41 -7.77
N LEU A 167 -11.47 -24.58 -8.35
CA LEU A 167 -12.43 -23.80 -7.58
C LEU A 167 -13.43 -24.71 -6.85
N MET A 168 -13.93 -25.76 -7.49
CA MET A 168 -14.84 -26.71 -6.86
C MET A 168 -14.20 -27.45 -5.69
N LYS A 169 -12.92 -27.86 -5.82
CA LYS A 169 -12.18 -28.47 -4.70
C LYS A 169 -11.94 -27.50 -3.56
N LEU A 170 -11.69 -26.21 -3.87
CA LEU A 170 -11.57 -25.16 -2.85
C LEU A 170 -12.90 -24.99 -2.09
N ILE A 171 -14.02 -24.86 -2.82
CA ILE A 171 -15.37 -24.74 -2.25
C ILE A 171 -15.68 -25.92 -1.33
N GLY A 172 -15.34 -27.14 -1.76
CA GLY A 172 -15.54 -28.36 -0.98
C GLY A 172 -14.57 -28.56 0.19
N GLY A 173 -13.57 -27.69 0.38
CA GLY A 173 -12.53 -27.86 1.40
C GLY A 173 -11.58 -29.04 1.14
N LEU A 174 -11.46 -29.49 -0.11
CA LEU A 174 -10.76 -30.71 -0.52
C LEU A 174 -9.30 -30.48 -0.95
N MET A 175 -8.68 -29.36 -0.54
CA MET A 175 -7.29 -29.04 -0.88
C MET A 175 -6.46 -28.68 0.36
N PRO A 176 -6.26 -29.62 1.30
CA PRO A 176 -5.37 -29.37 2.43
C PRO A 176 -3.91 -29.32 1.96
N VAL A 177 -3.19 -28.28 2.37
CA VAL A 177 -1.74 -28.17 2.17
C VAL A 177 -1.05 -28.53 3.48
N LEU A 178 -0.54 -29.75 3.56
CA LEU A 178 0.02 -30.33 4.79
C LEU A 178 1.56 -30.29 4.83
N THR A 179 2.21 -30.12 3.69
CA THR A 179 3.67 -30.13 3.55
C THR A 179 4.17 -28.86 2.86
N PRO A 180 5.41 -28.41 3.17
CA PRO A 180 6.02 -27.28 2.47
C PRO A 180 6.12 -27.51 0.95
N PRO A 181 6.12 -26.44 0.14
CA PRO A 181 6.12 -25.03 0.54
C PRO A 181 4.75 -24.52 1.00
N PHE A 182 4.72 -23.73 2.08
CA PHE A 182 3.51 -23.11 2.64
C PHE A 182 3.22 -21.71 2.07
N ALA A 183 3.88 -21.34 0.98
CA ALA A 183 3.61 -20.14 0.21
C ALA A 183 3.48 -20.49 -1.27
N ASN A 184 2.62 -19.75 -1.96
CA ASN A 184 2.34 -19.92 -3.38
C ASN A 184 2.46 -18.58 -4.10
N THR A 185 2.82 -18.63 -5.37
CA THR A 185 2.86 -17.48 -6.27
C THR A 185 2.13 -17.84 -7.54
N GLN A 186 1.16 -17.02 -7.92
CA GLN A 186 0.42 -17.16 -9.17
C GLN A 186 0.58 -15.88 -9.98
N THR A 187 0.65 -16.02 -11.30
CA THR A 187 0.67 -14.87 -12.21
C THR A 187 -0.54 -14.97 -13.12
N ILE A 188 -1.28 -13.88 -13.20
CA ILE A 188 -2.47 -13.75 -14.05
C ILE A 188 -2.40 -12.44 -14.83
N LYS A 189 -3.40 -12.20 -15.68
CA LYS A 189 -3.57 -10.95 -16.39
C LYS A 189 -5.03 -10.51 -16.35
N THR A 190 -5.24 -9.20 -16.42
CA THR A 190 -6.60 -8.66 -16.57
C THR A 190 -7.15 -8.97 -17.96
N LEU A 191 -8.47 -9.07 -18.05
CA LEU A 191 -9.22 -9.13 -19.28
C LEU A 191 -9.47 -7.70 -19.78
N ALA A 192 -8.56 -7.15 -20.58
CA ALA A 192 -8.70 -5.82 -21.16
C ALA A 192 -8.33 -5.83 -22.64
N ALA A 193 -9.18 -5.26 -23.50
CA ALA A 193 -8.88 -5.10 -24.91
C ALA A 193 -7.77 -4.05 -25.11
N GLY A 194 -6.55 -4.51 -25.42
CA GLY A 194 -5.43 -3.65 -25.84
C GLY A 194 -4.41 -3.26 -24.76
N ALA A 195 -4.67 -3.51 -23.48
CA ALA A 195 -3.71 -3.27 -22.40
C ALA A 195 -3.94 -4.22 -21.21
N GLU A 196 -3.57 -5.50 -21.38
CA GLU A 196 -3.56 -6.46 -20.27
C GLU A 196 -2.62 -5.99 -19.17
N VAL A 197 -3.09 -5.97 -17.92
CA VAL A 197 -2.28 -5.65 -16.73
C VAL A 197 -1.84 -6.96 -16.09
N PRO A 198 -0.53 -7.26 -16.03
CA PRO A 198 -0.01 -8.38 -15.25
C PRO A 198 -0.34 -8.24 -13.77
N ILE A 199 -0.75 -9.35 -13.14
CA ILE A 199 -1.00 -9.41 -11.71
C ILE A 199 -0.22 -10.58 -11.12
N ILE A 200 0.51 -10.32 -10.04
CA ILE A 200 1.22 -11.34 -9.27
C ILE A 200 0.52 -11.51 -7.92
N ILE A 201 0.08 -12.73 -7.62
CA ILE A 201 -0.61 -13.06 -6.38
C ILE A 201 0.36 -13.85 -5.50
N PHE A 202 0.83 -13.24 -4.43
CA PHE A 202 1.56 -13.91 -3.36
C PHE A 202 0.58 -14.38 -2.30
N SER A 203 0.68 -15.63 -1.87
CA SER A 203 -0.19 -16.19 -0.83
C SER A 203 0.62 -17.03 0.15
N LYS A 204 0.21 -17.05 1.42
CA LYS A 204 0.87 -17.82 2.48
C LYS A 204 -0.14 -18.40 3.44
N LEU A 205 0.15 -19.60 3.93
CA LEU A 205 -0.61 -20.25 5.01
C LEU A 205 -0.04 -19.89 6.39
N SER A 206 -0.92 -19.81 7.38
CA SER A 206 -0.59 -19.63 8.80
C SER A 206 0.42 -20.67 9.30
N THR A 207 0.28 -21.94 8.90
CA THR A 207 1.17 -23.06 9.25
C THR A 207 2.65 -22.76 8.92
N GLY A 208 2.91 -22.02 7.85
CA GLY A 208 4.27 -21.71 7.42
C GLY A 208 4.97 -20.65 8.27
N ARG A 209 4.23 -19.87 9.07
CA ARG A 209 4.76 -18.74 9.85
C ARG A 209 5.66 -17.80 9.05
N LEU A 210 5.36 -17.64 7.76
CA LEU A 210 6.12 -16.80 6.86
C LEU A 210 5.69 -15.34 7.03
N GLU A 211 6.65 -14.44 6.96
CA GLU A 211 6.41 -13.00 7.04
C GLU A 211 6.14 -12.46 5.61
N MET A 212 4.96 -11.84 5.40
CA MET A 212 4.52 -11.42 4.06
C MET A 212 5.48 -10.44 3.37
N TYR A 213 6.00 -9.43 4.07
CA TYR A 213 6.68 -8.28 3.47
C TYR A 213 8.15 -8.55 3.19
N GLY A 214 8.96 -8.68 4.21
CA GLY A 214 10.41 -8.92 4.16
C GLY A 214 10.84 -10.35 3.82
N LYS A 215 10.00 -11.38 4.01
CA LYS A 215 10.35 -12.76 3.58
C LYS A 215 9.77 -13.14 2.23
N ILE A 216 8.53 -12.76 1.93
CA ILE A 216 7.90 -13.08 0.64
C ILE A 216 8.10 -11.95 -0.36
N LEU A 217 7.56 -10.75 -0.11
CA LEU A 217 7.53 -9.68 -1.11
C LEU A 217 8.92 -9.16 -1.49
N THR A 218 9.74 -8.71 -0.55
CA THR A 218 11.09 -8.18 -0.87
C THR A 218 11.96 -9.25 -1.55
N THR A 219 11.91 -10.51 -1.09
CA THR A 219 12.69 -11.62 -1.66
C THR A 219 12.25 -11.97 -3.09
N LYS A 220 10.94 -12.08 -3.31
CA LYS A 220 10.39 -12.49 -4.62
C LYS A 220 10.44 -11.35 -5.63
N LEU A 221 10.17 -10.12 -5.18
CA LEU A 221 10.23 -8.93 -6.02
C LEU A 221 11.66 -8.41 -6.20
N ARG A 222 12.60 -8.76 -5.31
CA ARG A 222 13.97 -8.22 -5.27
C ARG A 222 13.99 -6.69 -5.33
N ALA A 223 13.20 -6.06 -4.46
CA ALA A 223 12.99 -4.63 -4.46
C ALA A 223 12.79 -4.11 -3.04
N ASN A 224 13.08 -2.82 -2.85
CA ASN A 224 12.65 -2.11 -1.66
C ASN A 224 11.14 -1.89 -1.74
N ILE A 225 10.48 -1.95 -0.58
CA ILE A 225 9.04 -1.75 -0.51
C ILE A 225 8.68 -0.76 0.59
N ARG A 226 7.71 0.09 0.30
CA ARG A 226 7.08 0.99 1.27
C ARG A 226 5.73 0.42 1.65
N VAL A 227 5.49 0.25 2.96
CA VAL A 227 4.33 -0.46 3.51
C VAL A 227 3.42 0.49 4.26
N TRP A 228 2.16 0.56 3.83
CA TRP A 228 1.05 1.10 4.61
C TRP A 228 0.22 -0.07 5.14
N ALA A 229 0.30 -0.34 6.44
CA ALA A 229 -0.49 -1.37 7.11
C ALA A 229 -0.63 -1.07 8.61
N LYS A 230 -1.58 -1.71 9.30
CA LYS A 230 -1.65 -1.63 10.78
C LYS A 230 -0.36 -2.20 11.38
N THR A 231 0.20 -1.52 12.38
CA THR A 231 1.43 -1.91 13.08
C THR A 231 1.24 -1.73 14.58
N ASP A 232 1.91 -2.58 15.35
CA ASP A 232 2.08 -2.48 16.81
C ASP A 232 3.55 -2.19 17.18
N ASN A 233 4.37 -1.82 16.18
CA ASN A 233 5.82 -1.63 16.26
C ASN A 233 6.63 -2.89 16.62
N SER A 234 6.03 -4.09 16.61
CA SER A 234 6.74 -5.35 16.81
C SER A 234 7.66 -5.73 15.65
N LEU A 235 7.42 -5.16 14.46
CA LEU A 235 8.27 -5.20 13.29
C LEU A 235 8.72 -3.78 12.96
N SER A 236 10.03 -3.57 12.85
CA SER A 236 10.62 -2.31 12.43
C SER A 236 11.06 -2.37 10.96
N SER A 237 11.16 -1.19 10.34
CA SER A 237 11.79 -1.05 9.03
C SER A 237 13.13 -1.79 9.02
N THR A 238 13.32 -2.67 8.05
CA THR A 238 14.53 -3.50 7.98
C THR A 238 15.69 -2.64 7.47
N GLY A 239 16.88 -2.79 8.05
CA GLY A 239 18.09 -2.12 7.53
C GLY A 239 18.39 -2.54 6.08
N GLY A 240 18.97 -1.63 5.29
CA GLY A 240 19.27 -1.84 3.87
C GLY A 240 20.09 -3.10 3.61
N GLY A 241 19.44 -4.15 3.09
CA GLY A 241 20.06 -5.43 2.74
C GLY A 241 20.24 -5.61 1.23
N LYS A 242 21.02 -6.62 0.83
CA LYS A 242 21.34 -6.92 -0.59
C LYS A 242 20.13 -7.33 -1.47
N ILE A 243 18.99 -7.69 -0.86
CA ILE A 243 17.80 -8.24 -1.56
C ILE A 243 16.61 -7.24 -1.48
N GLY A 244 16.82 -6.05 -0.93
CA GLY A 244 15.79 -5.05 -0.68
C GLY A 244 15.40 -4.96 0.80
N PHE A 245 14.69 -3.90 1.17
CA PHE A 245 14.24 -3.65 2.55
C PHE A 245 12.78 -3.19 2.61
N VAL A 246 12.19 -3.34 3.80
CA VAL A 246 10.86 -2.83 4.14
C VAL A 246 11.01 -1.48 4.83
N LYS A 247 10.33 -0.46 4.31
CA LYS A 247 10.14 0.84 4.95
C LYS A 247 8.67 1.04 5.30
N VAL A 248 8.38 1.33 6.55
CA VAL A 248 7.02 1.71 6.96
C VAL A 248 6.76 3.14 6.47
N VAL A 249 5.64 3.35 5.77
CA VAL A 249 5.20 4.69 5.32
C VAL A 249 4.95 5.58 6.54
N GLN A 250 5.30 6.86 6.48
CA GLN A 250 4.98 7.78 7.57
C GLN A 250 3.49 8.11 7.57
N SER A 251 2.88 8.08 8.77
CA SER A 251 1.50 8.53 8.99
C SER A 251 1.50 10.01 9.37
N PRO A 252 0.54 10.83 8.90
CA PRO A 252 -0.57 10.49 8.02
C PRO A 252 -0.20 10.45 6.53
N ILE A 253 -1.02 9.76 5.74
CA ILE A 253 -1.02 9.88 4.27
C ILE A 253 -2.18 10.78 3.82
N THR A 254 -2.13 11.21 2.56
CA THR A 254 -3.24 11.92 1.92
C THR A 254 -3.65 11.22 0.65
N VAL A 255 -4.91 10.83 0.57
CA VAL A 255 -5.57 10.29 -0.64
C VAL A 255 -6.44 11.40 -1.19
N ASP A 256 -5.99 12.07 -2.26
CA ASP A 256 -6.72 13.16 -2.93
C ASP A 256 -7.39 14.16 -1.96
N ASN A 257 -6.54 14.91 -1.24
CA ASN A 257 -6.91 15.89 -0.21
C ASN A 257 -7.61 15.33 1.06
N GLN A 258 -7.88 14.02 1.14
CA GLN A 258 -8.40 13.38 2.34
C GLN A 258 -7.26 12.73 3.15
N GLN A 259 -7.16 13.05 4.44
CA GLN A 259 -6.13 12.45 5.30
C GLN A 259 -6.54 11.07 5.80
N SER A 260 -5.56 10.19 5.94
CA SER A 260 -5.72 8.91 6.64
C SER A 260 -4.58 8.69 7.61
N THR A 261 -4.92 8.34 8.85
CA THR A 261 -3.95 7.90 9.85
C THR A 261 -3.94 6.38 9.93
N ARG A 262 -2.78 5.82 10.22
CA ARG A 262 -2.59 4.36 10.29
C ARG A 262 -3.53 3.68 11.28
N GLU A 263 -3.85 4.34 12.39
CA GLU A 263 -4.69 3.82 13.47
C GLU A 263 -6.16 3.71 13.03
N LYS A 264 -6.59 4.63 12.16
CA LYS A 264 -7.95 4.66 11.63
C LYS A 264 -8.05 4.00 10.26
N ASP A 265 -7.02 3.37 9.72
CA ASP A 265 -7.05 2.79 8.39
C ASP A 265 -6.92 1.27 8.41
N SER A 266 -7.91 0.58 7.85
CA SER A 266 -7.88 -0.88 7.66
C SER A 266 -7.43 -1.28 6.26
N SER A 267 -7.25 -0.33 5.34
CA SER A 267 -6.61 -0.59 4.07
C SER A 267 -5.12 -0.88 4.28
N GLN A 268 -4.58 -1.80 3.47
CA GLN A 268 -3.18 -2.18 3.58
C GLN A 268 -2.62 -2.40 2.18
N TRP A 269 -1.48 -1.79 1.91
CA TRP A 269 -0.90 -1.79 0.58
C TRP A 269 0.60 -1.57 0.61
N VAL A 270 1.22 -1.88 -0.53
CA VAL A 270 2.65 -1.79 -0.75
C VAL A 270 2.94 -1.03 -2.03
N SER A 271 3.80 -0.03 -1.93
CA SER A 271 4.46 0.60 -3.06
C SER A 271 5.83 -0.04 -3.25
N VAL A 272 6.16 -0.48 -4.46
CA VAL A 272 7.44 -1.15 -4.76
C VAL A 272 8.37 -0.14 -5.42
N GLU A 273 9.51 0.15 -4.80
CA GLU A 273 10.43 1.14 -5.36
C GLU A 273 11.05 0.63 -6.67
N GLN A 274 11.21 1.52 -7.65
CA GLN A 274 11.81 1.25 -8.97
C GLN A 274 11.08 0.18 -9.80
N LYS A 275 9.84 -0.15 -9.45
CA LYS A 275 8.98 -1.06 -10.23
C LYS A 275 7.59 -0.46 -10.39
N PRO A 276 6.91 -0.66 -11.52
CA PRO A 276 5.55 -0.17 -11.74
C PRO A 276 4.50 -1.03 -11.01
N LEU A 277 4.78 -1.42 -9.76
CA LEU A 277 3.94 -2.32 -8.98
C LEU A 277 3.28 -1.60 -7.81
N PHE A 278 1.98 -1.80 -7.70
CA PHE A 278 1.20 -1.53 -6.50
C PHE A 278 0.66 -2.87 -5.99
N CYS A 279 0.79 -3.16 -4.69
CA CYS A 279 0.20 -4.36 -4.12
C CYS A 279 -0.88 -4.05 -3.09
N PHE A 280 -2.07 -4.63 -3.28
CA PHE A 280 -3.11 -4.73 -2.26
C PHE A 280 -2.78 -5.88 -1.31
N THR A 281 -3.02 -5.71 0.00
CA THR A 281 -2.92 -6.80 0.97
C THR A 281 -3.92 -6.63 2.10
N THR A 282 -4.14 -7.71 2.85
CA THR A 282 -4.91 -7.71 4.10
C THR A 282 -4.05 -8.09 5.31
N SER A 283 -2.74 -8.29 5.12
CA SER A 283 -1.82 -8.69 6.18
C SER A 283 -1.27 -7.48 6.93
N SER A 284 -1.44 -7.43 8.24
CA SER A 284 -0.82 -6.40 9.10
C SER A 284 0.70 -6.45 9.09
N TYR A 285 1.33 -5.33 9.41
CA TYR A 285 2.77 -5.26 9.61
C TYR A 285 3.11 -5.40 11.09
N ASN A 286 2.84 -6.58 11.64
CA ASN A 286 3.13 -6.97 13.02
C ASN A 286 3.42 -8.48 13.11
N LYS A 287 3.81 -8.99 14.27
CA LYS A 287 4.07 -10.43 14.43
C LYS A 287 2.81 -11.31 14.34
N GLU A 288 1.62 -10.76 14.56
CA GLU A 288 0.36 -11.50 14.46
C GLU A 288 0.16 -12.10 13.07
N GLN A 289 0.57 -11.39 12.01
CA GLN A 289 0.45 -11.88 10.64
C GLN A 289 1.17 -13.21 10.41
N LEU A 290 2.19 -13.57 11.20
CA LEU A 290 2.87 -14.87 11.08
C LEU A 290 1.91 -16.02 11.36
N MET A 291 0.94 -15.82 12.24
CA MET A 291 -0.09 -16.80 12.58
C MET A 291 -1.32 -16.71 11.68
N LYS A 292 -1.26 -15.91 10.62
CA LYS A 292 -2.35 -15.72 9.66
C LYS A 292 -1.98 -16.17 8.26
N SER A 293 -2.94 -16.79 7.59
CA SER A 293 -2.97 -16.93 6.15
C SER A 293 -3.32 -15.58 5.52
N GLY A 294 -2.74 -15.28 4.36
CA GLY A 294 -2.90 -13.96 3.76
C GLY A 294 -2.37 -13.88 2.34
N THR A 295 -2.59 -12.72 1.72
CA THR A 295 -2.20 -12.45 0.34
C THR A 295 -1.64 -11.06 0.14
N ALA A 296 -0.82 -10.91 -0.90
CA ALA A 296 -0.51 -9.64 -1.53
C ALA A 296 -0.74 -9.78 -3.05
N ILE A 297 -1.58 -8.92 -3.59
CA ILE A 297 -2.01 -8.92 -4.99
C ILE A 297 -1.38 -7.69 -5.65
N CYS A 298 -0.35 -7.92 -6.47
CA CYS A 298 0.47 -6.87 -7.07
C CYS A 298 0.07 -6.65 -8.53
N LEU A 299 -0.40 -5.44 -8.85
CA LEU A 299 -0.75 -5.01 -10.20
C LEU A 299 0.42 -4.26 -10.83
N GLU A 300 0.83 -4.67 -12.03
CA GLU A 300 1.89 -4.02 -12.81
C GLU A 300 1.30 -2.91 -13.68
N HIS A 301 1.06 -1.75 -13.07
CA HIS A 301 0.40 -0.61 -13.71
C HIS A 301 1.07 0.72 -13.30
N GLN A 302 1.73 1.38 -14.26
CA GLN A 302 2.56 2.58 -14.04
C GLN A 302 1.84 3.67 -13.24
N LEU A 303 0.73 4.20 -13.76
CA LEU A 303 0.02 5.34 -13.15
C LEU A 303 -0.56 5.02 -11.77
N LEU A 304 -0.87 3.74 -11.52
CA LEU A 304 -1.38 3.26 -10.24
C LEU A 304 -0.23 3.24 -9.24
N SER A 305 0.89 2.62 -9.62
CA SER A 305 2.11 2.55 -8.82
C SER A 305 2.63 3.95 -8.47
N GLU A 306 2.71 4.88 -9.41
CA GLU A 306 3.13 6.27 -9.18
C GLU A 306 2.23 7.00 -8.17
N SER A 307 0.92 6.78 -8.24
CA SER A 307 -0.02 7.39 -7.28
C SER A 307 0.20 6.90 -5.86
N PHE A 308 0.43 5.60 -5.68
CA PHE A 308 0.73 5.03 -4.37
C PHE A 308 2.14 5.37 -3.88
N ALA A 309 3.12 5.50 -4.79
CA ALA A 309 4.45 5.98 -4.47
C ALA A 309 4.41 7.43 -3.96
N ALA A 310 3.59 8.30 -4.57
CA ALA A 310 3.40 9.68 -4.10
C ALA A 310 2.75 9.74 -2.72
N MET A 311 1.77 8.87 -2.43
CA MET A 311 1.19 8.76 -1.08
C MET A 311 2.17 8.18 -0.05
N ALA A 312 3.08 7.31 -0.49
CA ALA A 312 4.11 6.68 0.34
C ALA A 312 5.35 7.54 0.56
N ALA A 313 5.49 8.65 -0.17
CA ALA A 313 6.62 9.55 -0.06
C ALA A 313 6.65 10.19 1.34
N ASP A 314 7.83 10.24 1.95
CA ASP A 314 7.98 10.92 3.23
C ASP A 314 7.82 12.42 2.97
N ARG A 315 6.69 12.98 3.41
CA ARG A 315 6.33 14.38 3.20
C ARG A 315 7.21 15.38 3.94
N PHE A 316 8.24 14.91 4.65
CA PHE A 316 9.32 15.75 5.17
C PHE A 316 9.99 16.60 4.07
N LEU A 317 9.82 16.29 2.79
CA LEU A 317 10.31 17.15 1.68
C LEU A 317 9.20 17.96 0.97
N GLY A 318 7.93 17.59 1.12
CA GLY A 318 6.83 18.12 0.30
C GLY A 318 6.09 19.33 0.90
N HIS A 319 5.97 19.42 2.23
CA HIS A 319 5.38 20.60 2.88
C HIS A 319 6.37 21.75 3.11
N LEU A 320 7.67 21.52 2.90
CA LEU A 320 8.67 22.58 2.95
C LEU A 320 8.74 23.43 1.67
N ALA A 321 8.21 22.95 0.54
CA ALA A 321 8.34 23.65 -0.74
C ALA A 321 7.25 24.72 -0.99
N GLN A 322 6.21 24.83 -0.14
CA GLN A 322 5.07 25.74 -0.37
C GLN A 322 4.80 26.72 0.77
N LEU A 323 5.57 26.71 1.85
CA LEU A 323 5.40 27.62 2.98
C LEU A 323 6.74 28.28 3.31
N PHE A 324 6.79 29.56 2.94
CA PHE A 324 7.74 30.61 3.32
C PHE A 324 9.17 30.53 2.77
N ALA A 325 9.44 31.44 1.82
CA ALA A 325 10.76 31.86 1.41
C ALA A 325 11.41 32.67 2.54
N ILE A 326 12.10 31.98 3.46
CA ILE A 326 13.27 32.51 4.14
C ILE A 326 14.41 31.59 3.70
N ASN A 327 15.30 32.12 2.87
CA ASN A 327 16.31 31.35 2.17
C ASN A 327 17.37 30.84 3.15
N CYS A 328 17.28 29.58 3.57
CA CYS A 328 18.42 28.84 4.12
C CYS A 328 19.41 28.57 2.97
N THR A 329 20.35 29.47 2.75
CA THR A 329 21.41 29.33 1.73
C THR A 329 22.73 28.98 2.39
N CYS A 330 23.54 28.17 1.71
CA CYS A 330 24.94 28.03 2.08
C CYS A 330 25.62 29.39 1.90
N ARG A 331 26.57 29.74 2.77
CA ARG A 331 27.33 31.00 2.65
C ARG A 331 28.81 30.71 2.56
N THR A 332 29.46 31.33 1.58
CA THR A 332 30.92 31.46 1.54
C THR A 332 31.36 32.57 2.51
N ALA A 333 32.66 32.88 2.59
CA ALA A 333 33.13 34.01 3.39
C ALA A 333 32.58 35.38 2.93
N THR A 334 32.07 35.50 1.70
CA THR A 334 31.64 36.78 1.11
C THR A 334 30.23 36.77 0.55
N ASP A 335 29.74 35.62 0.07
CA ASP A 335 28.52 35.53 -0.75
C ASP A 335 27.66 34.31 -0.38
N ASP A 336 26.34 34.43 -0.60
CA ASP A 336 25.41 33.29 -0.62
C ASP A 336 25.69 32.37 -1.83
N THR A 337 25.57 31.06 -1.63
CA THR A 337 25.76 30.02 -2.65
C THR A 337 24.79 28.85 -2.45
N GLU A 338 24.52 28.10 -3.52
CA GLU A 338 23.69 26.88 -3.45
C GLU A 338 24.44 25.72 -2.79
N TRP A 339 25.77 25.66 -2.98
CA TRP A 339 26.62 24.63 -2.39
C TRP A 339 28.07 25.13 -2.30
N PHE A 340 28.84 24.57 -1.38
CA PHE A 340 30.30 24.69 -1.36
C PHE A 340 30.93 23.38 -0.86
N LEU A 341 32.20 23.16 -1.20
CA LEU A 341 33.01 22.11 -0.60
C LEU A 341 34.17 22.74 0.16
N LEU A 342 34.31 22.39 1.43
CA LEU A 342 35.40 22.86 2.27
C LEU A 342 36.35 21.70 2.58
N PHE A 343 37.64 21.90 2.32
CA PHE A 343 38.69 20.95 2.64
C PHE A 343 39.72 21.63 3.55
N LYS A 344 40.08 21.00 4.66
CA LYS A 344 41.15 21.46 5.57
C LYS A 344 42.45 20.70 5.22
N PRO A 345 43.31 21.23 4.34
CA PRO A 345 44.51 20.52 3.91
C PRO A 345 45.60 20.52 4.98
N VAL A 346 46.54 19.58 4.86
CA VAL A 346 47.81 19.57 5.61
C VAL A 346 48.88 20.45 4.94
N ALA A 347 48.74 20.73 3.63
CA ALA A 347 49.54 21.67 2.84
C ALA A 347 48.71 22.18 1.64
N ASN A 348 48.87 23.44 1.24
CA ASN A 348 48.06 24.05 0.16
C ASN A 348 48.28 23.35 -1.19
N ALA A 349 47.24 22.68 -1.69
CA ALA A 349 47.27 21.86 -2.91
C ALA A 349 46.27 22.37 -3.96
N GLY A 350 46.42 23.62 -4.41
CA GLY A 350 45.63 24.18 -5.52
C GLY A 350 44.18 24.59 -5.21
N TRP A 351 43.78 24.58 -3.93
CA TRP A 351 42.49 25.09 -3.47
C TRP A 351 42.56 26.59 -3.16
N ALA A 352 41.49 27.32 -3.47
CA ALA A 352 41.35 28.72 -3.06
C ALA A 352 41.18 28.80 -1.53
N SER A 353 41.70 29.87 -0.93
CA SER A 353 41.56 30.11 0.51
C SER A 353 40.15 30.60 0.84
N ASP A 354 39.50 29.99 1.83
CA ASP A 354 38.17 30.36 2.35
C ASP A 354 38.20 31.58 3.31
N GLY A 355 39.09 32.54 3.05
CA GLY A 355 39.26 33.73 3.89
C GLY A 355 40.04 33.47 5.19
N ALA A 356 39.38 32.98 6.24
CA ALA A 356 39.93 32.83 7.59
C ALA A 356 40.26 31.37 7.97
N ASN A 357 40.97 31.20 9.09
CA ASN A 357 41.25 29.88 9.66
C ASN A 357 39.95 29.27 10.22
N MET A 358 39.62 28.02 9.86
CA MET A 358 38.41 27.33 10.35
C MET A 358 38.25 27.22 11.88
N ASN A 359 39.27 27.56 12.66
CA ASN A 359 39.20 27.60 14.12
C ASN A 359 38.72 28.97 14.66
N THR A 360 38.47 29.96 13.81
CA THR A 360 37.96 31.29 14.22
C THR A 360 36.43 31.33 14.14
N ASP A 361 35.78 32.12 14.98
CA ASP A 361 34.31 32.15 15.03
C ASP A 361 33.67 32.98 13.88
N THR A 362 34.46 33.59 13.01
CA THR A 362 33.99 34.43 11.89
C THR A 362 34.95 34.36 10.69
N GLY A 363 34.51 34.87 9.52
CA GLY A 363 35.38 35.14 8.37
C GLY A 363 35.64 33.97 7.41
N HIS A 364 34.91 32.86 7.54
CA HIS A 364 34.98 31.70 6.64
C HIS A 364 33.60 31.07 6.43
N ALA A 365 33.43 30.27 5.38
CA ALA A 365 32.14 29.72 4.95
C ALA A 365 31.40 28.94 6.05
N LEU A 366 32.14 28.09 6.79
CA LEU A 366 31.54 27.28 7.86
C LEU A 366 30.95 28.12 9.00
N ALA A 367 31.63 29.18 9.46
CA ALA A 367 31.14 30.04 10.53
C ALA A 367 29.96 30.88 10.06
N GLN A 368 29.98 31.37 8.82
CA GLN A 368 28.84 32.13 8.27
C GLN A 368 27.61 31.26 8.04
N THR A 369 27.78 30.05 7.53
CA THR A 369 26.68 29.09 7.32
C THR A 369 26.06 28.60 8.64
N LEU A 370 26.81 28.66 9.74
CA LEU A 370 26.36 28.21 11.06
C LEU A 370 26.11 29.34 12.06
N ALA A 371 26.22 30.60 11.65
CA ALA A 371 26.12 31.75 12.55
C ALA A 371 24.79 31.76 13.33
N GLU A 372 23.70 31.40 12.67
CA GLU A 372 22.35 31.32 13.26
C GLU A 372 22.22 30.12 14.21
N TRP A 373 22.82 28.97 13.88
CA TRP A 373 22.88 27.80 14.77
C TRP A 373 23.71 28.07 16.04
N MET A 374 24.78 28.85 15.91
CA MET A 374 25.67 29.22 17.00
C MET A 374 25.10 30.35 17.88
N GLY A 375 24.01 31.00 17.44
CA GLY A 375 23.26 32.01 18.19
C GLY A 375 22.13 31.42 19.05
N PRO A 376 21.33 32.28 19.71
CA PRO A 376 20.11 31.83 20.38
C PRO A 376 19.12 31.25 19.37
N ILE A 377 18.59 30.06 19.67
CA ILE A 377 17.57 29.42 18.84
C ILE A 377 16.32 30.31 18.86
N LEU A 378 15.95 30.83 17.70
CA LEU A 378 14.74 31.62 17.51
C LEU A 378 13.50 30.71 17.54
N ASP A 379 12.36 31.24 17.99
CA ASP A 379 11.11 30.46 18.14
C ASP A 379 10.59 29.89 16.82
N ASP A 380 11.05 30.43 15.69
CA ASP A 380 10.77 30.01 14.33
C ASP A 380 11.86 29.11 13.74
N MET A 381 12.81 28.58 14.50
CA MET A 381 13.86 27.69 13.97
C MET A 381 13.74 26.26 14.49
N THR A 382 13.70 25.29 13.58
CA THR A 382 13.84 23.87 13.89
C THR A 382 15.19 23.35 13.41
N ALA A 383 15.92 22.64 14.27
CA ALA A 383 17.31 22.30 14.03
C ALA A 383 17.63 20.89 14.59
N LEU A 384 18.32 20.06 13.80
CA LEU A 384 18.74 18.70 14.12
C LEU A 384 20.25 18.57 13.91
N GLY A 385 20.99 18.31 14.98
CA GLY A 385 22.40 17.92 14.91
C GLY A 385 22.57 16.43 15.14
N TYR A 386 23.34 15.74 14.28
CA TYR A 386 23.67 14.34 14.46
C TYR A 386 25.18 14.12 14.45
N SER A 387 25.67 13.28 15.35
CA SER A 387 27.08 12.89 15.46
C SER A 387 27.17 11.59 16.24
N ASN A 388 28.05 10.68 15.81
CA ASN A 388 28.38 9.50 16.62
C ASN A 388 29.19 9.82 17.89
N THR A 389 29.74 11.04 17.99
CA THR A 389 30.39 11.60 19.18
C THR A 389 29.87 13.04 19.41
N PRO A 390 28.66 13.20 19.99
CA PRO A 390 28.08 14.52 20.18
C PRO A 390 28.92 15.35 21.18
N PRO A 391 29.15 16.64 20.93
CA PRO A 391 29.84 17.50 21.88
C PRO A 391 29.13 17.50 23.24
N LYS A 392 29.88 17.38 24.34
CA LYS A 392 29.36 17.41 25.72
C LYS A 392 28.33 16.32 26.08
N SER A 393 28.24 15.24 25.30
CA SER A 393 27.40 14.06 25.60
C SER A 393 28.24 12.88 26.09
N THR A 394 27.70 12.10 27.03
CA THR A 394 28.26 10.80 27.44
C THR A 394 27.77 9.63 26.56
N ILE A 395 26.83 9.88 25.65
CA ILE A 395 26.22 8.88 24.77
C ILE A 395 26.97 8.86 23.43
N THR A 396 27.55 7.70 23.08
CA THR A 396 28.22 7.47 21.79
C THR A 396 27.51 6.38 21.00
N SER A 397 27.42 6.56 19.67
CA SER A 397 26.87 5.55 18.77
C SER A 397 28.00 4.70 18.18
N GLN A 398 27.90 3.37 18.29
CA GLN A 398 28.89 2.43 17.73
C GLN A 398 28.56 1.96 16.31
N THR A 399 27.42 2.35 15.75
CA THR A 399 26.89 1.79 14.50
C THR A 399 27.04 2.71 13.28
N THR A 400 27.39 3.98 13.47
CA THR A 400 27.56 4.95 12.37
C THR A 400 28.75 5.88 12.64
N SER A 401 29.35 6.43 11.59
CA SER A 401 30.40 7.46 11.66
C SER A 401 29.93 8.85 11.20
N SER A 402 28.65 8.98 10.83
CA SER A 402 28.11 10.19 10.23
C SER A 402 28.01 11.34 11.22
N LYS A 403 28.30 12.55 10.72
CA LYS A 403 28.17 13.81 11.43
C LYS A 403 27.53 14.85 10.50
N GLY A 404 26.64 15.68 11.00
CA GLY A 404 26.00 16.71 10.21
C GLY A 404 24.92 17.46 10.97
N MET A 405 24.32 18.44 10.30
CA MET A 405 23.26 19.29 10.82
C MET A 405 22.24 19.55 9.72
N ASP A 406 20.98 19.53 10.09
CA ASP A 406 19.85 19.94 9.26
C ASP A 406 19.08 21.02 10.04
N TYR A 407 18.79 22.18 9.46
CA TYR A 407 17.96 23.19 10.11
C TYR A 407 17.06 23.92 9.11
N LYS A 408 15.94 24.43 9.61
CA LYS A 408 14.90 25.11 8.83
C LYS A 408 14.20 26.17 9.67
N TYR A 409 13.85 27.30 9.05
CA TYR A 409 12.91 28.26 9.61
C TYR A 409 11.45 27.83 9.37
N LEU A 410 10.57 28.00 10.35
CA LEU A 410 9.18 27.57 10.43
C LEU A 410 8.24 28.52 9.70
#